data_AF-A0A1Q9XUG3-F1
#
_entry.id   AF-A0A1Q9XUG3-F1
#
_cell.length_a   1.000
_cell.length_b   1.000
_cell.length_c   1.000
_cell.angle_alpha   90.00
_cell.angle_beta   90.00
_cell.angle_gamma   90.00
#
_symmetry.space_group_name_H-M   'P 1'
#
loop_
_entity.id
_entity.type
_entity.pdbx_description
1 polymer ?
#
loop_
_entity_poly.entity_id
_entity_poly.type
_entity_poly.pdbx_seq_one_letter_code
_entity_poly.pdbx_strand_id
1 'polypeptide(L)'
;MLGVLLIASCAVFTYGVNAMLGYPASSSQVSPSGRYVMESVRVDRVFMLGGMGYLRVIDTQEPRRVYRTPLYDTQSLDMRVFEDDVEVGVTWIDFDKKHKEFAISMPQWKGNWLNVFVSNTPYTHLEN
;
A
#
# COMPACT_ATOMS: atom_id res chain seq x y z
N MET A 1 -25.65 17.62 -21.34
CA MET A 1 -25.32 16.18 -21.37
C MET A 1 -23.86 15.92 -20.98
N LEU A 2 -22.88 16.58 -21.61
CA LEU A 2 -21.46 16.42 -21.29
C LEU A 2 -21.10 16.72 -19.81
N GLY A 3 -21.64 17.79 -19.24
CA GLY A 3 -21.39 18.15 -17.84
C GLY A 3 -21.90 17.10 -16.83
N VAL A 4 -23.05 16.48 -17.09
CA VAL A 4 -23.61 15.41 -16.24
C VAL A 4 -22.75 14.15 -16.32
N LEU A 5 -22.28 13.80 -17.53
CA LEU A 5 -21.37 12.67 -17.71
C LEU A 5 -20.03 12.89 -16.99
N LEU A 6 -19.46 14.10 -17.07
CA LEU A 6 -18.23 14.42 -16.36
C LEU A 6 -18.38 14.29 -14.84
N ILE A 7 -19.45 14.86 -14.28
CA ILE A 7 -19.74 14.76 -12.84
C ILE A 7 -19.91 13.29 -12.43
N ALA A 8 -20.66 12.50 -13.21
CA ALA A 8 -20.84 11.09 -12.94
C ALA A 8 -19.50 10.32 -12.99
N SER A 9 -18.65 10.60 -13.97
CA SER A 9 -17.30 10.01 -14.07
C SER A 9 -16.43 10.37 -12.87
N CYS A 10 -16.42 11.63 -12.43
CA CYS A 10 -15.69 12.05 -11.23
C CYS A 10 -16.23 11.34 -9.98
N ALA A 11 -17.56 11.24 -9.83
CA ALA A 11 -18.16 10.57 -8.69
C ALA A 11 -17.81 9.08 -8.63
N VAL A 12 -17.88 8.37 -9.76
CA VAL A 12 -17.47 6.96 -9.87
C VAL A 12 -15.97 6.80 -9.58
N PHE A 13 -15.14 7.72 -10.09
CA PHE A 13 -13.70 7.71 -9.84
C PHE A 13 -13.39 7.87 -8.35
N THR A 14 -13.95 8.91 -7.71
CA THR A 14 -13.78 9.16 -6.27
C THR A 14 -14.30 8.00 -5.44
N TYR A 15 -15.45 7.42 -5.80
CA TYR A 15 -15.98 6.24 -5.13
C TYR A 15 -15.01 5.06 -5.20
N GLY A 16 -14.47 4.76 -6.39
CA GLY A 16 -13.52 3.65 -6.52
C GLY A 16 -12.20 3.90 -5.80
N VAL A 17 -11.66 5.12 -5.82
CA VAL A 17 -10.48 5.47 -5.00
C VAL A 17 -10.78 5.24 -3.52
N ASN A 18 -11.88 5.78 -3.00
CA ASN A 18 -12.27 5.57 -1.60
C ASN A 18 -12.46 4.09 -1.26
N ALA A 19 -13.03 3.30 -2.18
CA ALA A 19 -13.15 1.85 -2.01
C ALA A 19 -11.77 1.18 -1.89
N MET A 20 -10.79 1.57 -2.70
CA MET A 20 -9.41 1.04 -2.57
C MET A 20 -8.77 1.39 -1.22
N LEU A 21 -8.98 2.61 -0.73
CA LEU A 21 -8.40 3.05 0.55
C LEU A 21 -9.07 2.42 1.77
N GLY A 22 -10.38 2.17 1.68
CA GLY A 22 -11.18 1.56 2.74
C GLY A 22 -11.28 0.04 2.68
N TYR A 23 -10.64 -0.61 1.71
CA TYR A 23 -10.75 -2.06 1.53
C TYR A 23 -10.15 -2.81 2.72
N PRO A 24 -10.77 -3.93 3.16
CA PRO A 24 -10.21 -4.74 4.24
C PRO A 24 -8.87 -5.35 3.82
N ALA A 25 -8.01 -5.59 4.81
CA ALA A 25 -6.76 -6.30 4.59
C ALA A 25 -7.05 -7.74 4.15
N SER A 26 -6.36 -8.20 3.11
CA SER A 26 -6.40 -9.58 2.64
C SER A 26 -5.53 -10.51 3.49
N SER A 27 -4.49 -9.95 4.09
CA SER A 27 -3.65 -10.59 5.10
C SER A 27 -3.14 -9.51 6.06
N SER A 28 -2.92 -9.92 7.31
CA SER A 28 -2.48 -9.04 8.39
C SER A 28 -1.50 -9.81 9.25
N GLN A 29 -0.36 -9.18 9.54
CA GLN A 29 0.72 -9.76 10.33
C GLN A 29 1.22 -8.72 11.32
N VAL A 30 1.50 -9.14 12.55
CA VAL A 30 2.03 -8.27 13.60
C VAL A 30 3.54 -8.42 13.62
N SER A 31 4.26 -7.30 13.76
CA SER A 31 5.71 -7.30 13.87
C SER A 31 6.19 -7.98 15.16
N PRO A 32 7.42 -8.52 15.21
CA PRO A 32 8.00 -9.14 16.39
C PRO A 32 7.85 -8.33 17.69
N SER A 33 8.00 -7.00 17.64
CA SER A 33 7.84 -6.13 18.81
C SER A 33 6.38 -5.91 19.23
N GLY A 34 5.41 -6.27 18.39
CA GLY A 34 4.00 -5.94 18.55
C GLY A 34 3.64 -4.49 18.20
N ARG A 35 4.63 -3.67 17.84
CA ARG A 35 4.41 -2.24 17.58
C ARG A 35 3.79 -1.99 16.21
N TYR A 36 4.11 -2.79 15.20
CA TYR A 36 3.63 -2.54 13.85
C TYR A 36 2.70 -3.64 13.38
N VAL A 37 1.63 -3.25 12.69
CA VAL A 37 0.76 -4.17 11.96
C VAL A 37 0.98 -3.94 10.47
N MET A 38 1.30 -5.03 9.78
CA MET A 38 1.62 -5.09 8.36
C MET A 38 0.46 -5.75 7.63
N GLU A 39 -0.24 -4.99 6.81
CA GLU A 39 -1.45 -5.44 6.13
C GLU A 39 -1.31 -5.35 4.62
N SER A 40 -1.56 -6.46 3.92
CA SER A 40 -1.65 -6.44 2.45
C SER A 40 -3.09 -6.18 2.05
N VAL A 41 -3.34 -5.06 1.37
CA VAL A 41 -4.67 -4.70 0.88
C VAL A 41 -4.72 -4.95 -0.63
N ARG A 42 -5.45 -5.99 -1.04
CA ARG A 42 -5.68 -6.32 -2.45
C ARG A 42 -6.81 -5.43 -3.00
N VAL A 43 -6.55 -4.81 -4.17
CA VAL A 43 -7.48 -3.89 -4.86
C VAL A 43 -7.89 -4.42 -6.23
N ASP A 44 -7.69 -5.71 -6.47
CA ASP A 44 -7.98 -6.44 -7.71
C ASP A 44 -9.44 -6.30 -8.18
N ARG A 45 -10.37 -6.05 -7.27
CA ARG A 45 -11.80 -5.90 -7.55
C ARG A 45 -12.22 -4.47 -7.93
N VAL A 46 -11.30 -3.50 -7.85
CA VAL A 46 -11.59 -2.09 -8.16
C VAL A 46 -10.90 -1.70 -9.46
N PHE A 47 -11.62 -1.03 -10.37
CA PHE A 47 -11.10 -0.55 -11.66
C PHE A 47 -10.36 -1.59 -12.52
N MET A 48 -10.66 -2.89 -12.39
CA MET A 48 -9.95 -3.96 -13.10
C MET A 48 -8.43 -3.96 -12.85
N LEU A 49 -7.98 -3.55 -11.66
CA LEU A 49 -6.56 -3.52 -11.27
C LEU A 49 -5.99 -4.92 -10.96
N GLY A 50 -6.35 -5.92 -11.78
CA GLY A 50 -6.14 -7.34 -11.54
C GLY A 50 -4.78 -7.66 -10.92
N GLY A 51 -4.79 -8.31 -9.76
CA GLY A 51 -3.59 -8.76 -9.06
C GLY A 51 -2.83 -7.69 -8.28
N MET A 52 -3.24 -6.42 -8.30
CA MET A 52 -2.55 -5.36 -7.56
C MET A 52 -3.01 -5.23 -6.10
N GLY A 53 -2.11 -4.70 -5.28
CA GLY A 53 -2.36 -4.34 -3.90
C GLY A 53 -1.35 -3.33 -3.40
N TYR A 54 -1.52 -2.90 -2.16
CA TYR A 54 -0.54 -2.08 -1.45
C TYR A 54 -0.38 -2.59 -0.03
N LEU A 55 0.77 -2.27 0.57
CA LEU A 55 1.08 -2.60 1.95
C LEU A 55 0.67 -1.40 2.80
N ARG A 56 -0.06 -1.70 3.86
CA ARG A 56 -0.51 -0.76 4.86
C ARG A 56 0.22 -1.08 6.17
N VAL A 57 1.02 -0.13 6.64
CA VAL A 57 1.73 -0.22 7.92
C VAL A 57 1.03 0.66 8.93
N ILE A 58 0.67 0.08 10.07
CA ILE A 58 0.00 0.77 11.19
C ILE A 58 0.92 0.71 12.40
N ASP A 59 1.30 1.87 12.94
CA ASP A 59 2.00 1.96 14.22
C ASP A 59 0.95 1.90 15.34
N THR A 60 0.98 0.85 16.18
CA THR A 60 -0.02 0.64 17.25
C THR A 60 0.08 1.69 18.35
N GLN A 61 1.21 2.40 18.47
CA GLN A 61 1.36 3.52 19.39
C GLN A 61 0.71 4.80 18.84
N GLU A 62 0.57 4.90 17.51
CA GLU A 62 -0.06 6.03 16.82
C GLU A 62 -1.03 5.53 15.74
N PRO A 63 -2.13 4.83 16.11
CA PRO A 63 -2.96 4.08 15.15
C PRO A 63 -3.70 4.96 14.13
N ARG A 64 -3.72 6.29 14.34
CA ARG A 64 -4.24 7.25 13.36
C ARG A 64 -3.27 7.51 12.20
N ARG A 65 -2.01 7.10 12.32
CA ARG A 65 -0.98 7.22 11.28
C ARG A 65 -0.81 5.90 10.56
N VAL A 66 -1.40 5.85 9.38
CA VAL A 66 -1.39 4.71 8.47
C VAL A 66 -0.50 5.04 7.28
N TYR A 67 0.53 4.25 7.07
CA TYR A 67 1.51 4.42 5.99
C TYR A 67 1.19 3.43 4.86
N ARG A 68 1.18 3.91 3.61
CA ARG A 68 0.81 3.10 2.44
C ARG A 68 1.86 3.18 1.36
N THR A 69 2.30 2.02 0.91
CA THR A 69 3.17 1.90 -0.26
C THR A 69 2.44 2.34 -1.53
N PRO A 70 3.16 2.62 -2.62
CA PRO A 70 2.60 2.48 -3.96
C PRO A 70 2.05 1.07 -4.21
N LEU A 71 1.25 0.95 -5.26
CA LEU A 71 0.74 -0.33 -5.74
C LEU A 71 1.89 -1.23 -6.22
N TYR A 72 1.74 -2.53 -5.95
CA TYR A 72 2.62 -3.60 -6.41
C TYR A 72 1.80 -4.81 -6.89
N ASP A 73 2.45 -5.72 -7.60
CA ASP A 73 1.88 -7.02 -7.94
C ASP A 73 1.88 -7.94 -6.71
N THR A 74 0.70 -8.43 -6.33
CA THR A 74 0.53 -9.22 -5.10
C THR A 74 1.02 -10.67 -5.22
N GLN A 75 1.37 -11.14 -6.41
CA GLN A 75 1.93 -12.49 -6.60
C GLN A 75 3.36 -12.59 -6.07
N SER A 76 4.08 -11.47 -6.01
CA SER A 76 5.49 -11.42 -5.63
C SER A 76 5.72 -11.17 -4.14
N LEU A 77 4.65 -10.95 -3.36
CA LEU A 77 4.76 -10.55 -1.96
C LEU A 77 4.59 -11.74 -1.01
N ASP A 78 5.63 -12.00 -0.23
CA ASP A 78 5.57 -12.88 0.94
C ASP A 78 5.45 -12.02 2.21
N MET A 79 4.36 -12.26 2.96
CA MET A 79 3.97 -11.50 4.15
C MET A 79 4.66 -11.94 5.44
N ARG A 80 5.73 -12.74 5.35
CA ARG A 80 6.59 -12.98 6.53
C ARG A 80 7.23 -11.67 6.95
N VAL A 81 6.84 -11.20 8.13
CA VAL A 81 7.31 -9.93 8.69
C VAL A 81 8.67 -10.13 9.33
N PHE A 82 9.55 -9.16 9.14
CA PHE A 82 10.79 -9.03 9.88
C PHE A 82 10.82 -7.64 10.55
N GLU A 83 11.67 -7.51 11.57
CA GLU A 83 11.84 -6.25 12.29
C GLU A 83 13.22 -6.23 12.96
N ASP A 84 13.92 -5.11 12.84
CA ASP A 84 15.15 -4.81 13.56
C ASP A 84 15.09 -3.40 14.20
N ASP A 85 16.21 -2.83 14.63
CA ASP A 85 16.20 -1.52 15.29
C ASP A 85 15.87 -0.35 14.35
N VAL A 86 16.08 -0.52 13.04
CA VAL A 86 15.95 0.54 12.02
C VAL A 86 14.64 0.40 11.25
N GLU A 87 14.24 -0.82 10.89
CA GLU A 87 13.16 -1.07 9.95
C GLU A 87 12.23 -2.20 10.38
N VAL A 88 11.04 -2.19 9.79
CA VAL A 88 10.07 -3.28 9.82
C VAL A 88 9.60 -3.52 8.40
N GLY A 89 9.45 -4.76 8.00
CA GLY A 89 9.22 -5.05 6.59
C GLY A 89 8.63 -6.42 6.34
N VAL A 90 8.30 -6.64 5.08
CA VAL A 90 8.00 -7.94 4.50
C VAL A 90 8.94 -8.14 3.32
N THR A 91 8.90 -9.30 2.67
CA THR A 91 9.82 -9.56 1.57
C THR A 91 9.69 -8.47 0.50
N TRP A 92 10.81 -7.83 0.15
CA TRP A 92 10.96 -6.75 -0.84
C TRP A 92 10.45 -5.36 -0.45
N ILE A 93 9.87 -5.18 0.74
CA ILE A 93 9.31 -3.91 1.17
C ILE A 93 9.71 -3.64 2.62
N ASP A 94 10.54 -2.62 2.79
CA ASP A 94 11.10 -2.23 4.07
C ASP A 94 10.52 -0.86 4.46
N PHE A 95 10.17 -0.69 5.73
CA PHE A 95 9.67 0.57 6.28
C PHE A 95 10.63 1.11 7.32
N ASP A 96 11.29 2.23 7.00
CA ASP A 96 12.18 2.93 7.92
C ASP A 96 11.35 3.53 9.08
N LYS A 97 11.64 3.07 10.30
CA LYS A 97 10.88 3.47 11.49
C LYS A 97 11.11 4.92 11.89
N LYS A 98 12.24 5.51 11.52
CA LYS A 98 12.64 6.87 11.90
C LYS A 98 12.16 7.90 10.88
N HIS A 99 12.48 7.68 9.62
CA HIS A 99 12.16 8.58 8.52
C HIS A 99 10.73 8.38 7.99
N LYS A 100 10.11 7.24 8.33
CA LYS A 100 8.75 6.88 7.89
C LYS A 100 8.65 6.83 6.37
N GLU A 101 9.59 6.14 5.74
CA GLU A 101 9.70 6.00 4.28
C GLU A 101 9.78 4.51 3.92
N PHE A 102 9.35 4.18 2.71
CA PHE A 102 9.46 2.81 2.19
C PHE A 102 10.66 2.66 1.27
N ALA A 103 11.41 1.58 1.42
CA ALA A 103 12.30 1.06 0.40
C ALA A 103 11.63 -0.13 -0.29
N ILE A 104 11.57 -0.09 -1.63
CA ILE A 104 10.93 -1.13 -2.43
C ILE A 104 12.00 -1.76 -3.30
N SER A 105 12.29 -3.03 -3.03
CA SER A 105 13.31 -3.82 -3.73
C SER A 105 12.68 -4.89 -4.63
N MET A 106 11.38 -4.75 -4.94
CA MET A 106 10.60 -5.76 -5.65
C MET A 106 11.07 -5.87 -7.11
N PRO A 107 11.43 -7.08 -7.57
CA PRO A 107 11.83 -7.30 -8.95
C PRO A 107 10.72 -6.92 -9.93
N GLN A 108 11.08 -6.26 -11.03
CA GLN A 108 10.16 -5.84 -12.08
C GLN A 108 9.01 -4.94 -11.61
N TRP A 109 9.15 -4.29 -10.44
CA TRP A 109 8.17 -3.31 -10.00
C TRP A 109 8.00 -2.21 -11.06
N LYS A 110 6.75 -1.88 -11.35
CA LYS A 110 6.37 -0.82 -12.27
C LYS A 110 5.44 0.14 -11.57
N GLY A 111 5.78 1.42 -11.62
CA GLY A 111 4.92 2.48 -11.11
C GLY A 111 3.56 2.45 -11.80
N ASN A 112 2.49 2.60 -11.01
CA ASN A 112 1.13 2.78 -11.49
C ASN A 112 0.71 4.23 -11.24
N TRP A 113 0.02 4.85 -12.21
CA TRP A 113 -0.45 6.23 -12.07
C TRP A 113 -1.40 6.43 -10.88
N LEU A 114 -2.12 5.39 -10.45
CA LEU A 114 -2.99 5.42 -9.27
C LEU A 114 -2.21 5.57 -7.95
N ASN A 115 -0.89 5.41 -7.96
CA ASN A 115 -0.05 5.61 -6.78
C ASN A 115 -0.20 7.01 -6.20
N VAL A 116 -0.54 8.01 -7.03
CA VAL A 116 -0.85 9.40 -6.59
C VAL A 116 -1.99 9.45 -5.58
N PHE A 117 -2.92 8.48 -5.62
CA PHE A 117 -4.07 8.42 -4.71
C PHE A 117 -3.92 7.36 -3.61
N VAL A 118 -3.23 6.26 -3.91
CA VAL A 118 -3.10 5.12 -2.99
C VAL A 118 -1.95 5.32 -2.01
N SER A 119 -0.78 5.73 -2.51
CA SER A 119 0.39 5.95 -1.67
C SER A 119 0.27 7.28 -0.93
N ASN A 120 0.63 7.28 0.35
CA ASN A 120 0.69 8.50 1.17
C ASN A 120 2.00 8.64 1.94
N THR A 121 3.00 7.84 1.58
CA THR A 121 4.28 7.76 2.29
C THR A 121 5.40 7.88 1.26
N PRO A 122 6.47 8.66 1.53
CA PRO A 122 7.63 8.69 0.65
C PRO A 122 8.19 7.29 0.42
N TYR A 123 8.69 7.05 -0.79
CA TYR A 123 9.26 5.76 -1.13
C TYR A 123 10.39 5.89 -2.15
N THR A 124 11.33 4.96 -2.09
CA THR A 124 12.37 4.75 -3.09
C THR A 124 12.21 3.35 -3.68
N HIS A 125 12.42 3.25 -4.98
CA HIS A 125 12.55 1.95 -5.66
C HIS A 125 14.03 1.69 -5.89
N LEU A 126 14.51 0.57 -5.38
CA LEU A 126 15.88 0.12 -5.54
C LEU A 126 15.91 -0.83 -6.74
N GLU A 127 16.49 -0.36 -7.85
CA GLU A 127 16.76 -1.22 -8.99
C GLU A 127 17.90 -2.19 -8.61
N ASN A 128 17.58 -3.49 -8.62
CA ASN A 128 18.55 -4.58 -8.49
C ASN A 128 18.97 -5.09 -9.88
#